data_AF-A0A1C5BQN7-F1
#
_entry.id   AF-A0A1C5BQN7-F1
#
_cell.length_a   1.000
_cell.length_b   1.000
_cell.length_c   1.000
_cell.angle_alpha   90.00
_cell.angle_beta   90.00
_cell.angle_gamma   90.00
#
_symmetry.space_group_name_H-M   'P 1'
#
loop_
_entity.id
_entity.type
_entity.pdbx_description
1 polymer ?
#
loop_
_entity_poly.entity_id
_entity_poly.type
_entity_poly.pdbx_seq_one_letter_code
_entity_poly.pdbx_strand_id
1 'polypeptide(L)' 'MNHTSRTQGARSAIRRSTAVRLAATAVLAGPAVTVCDFDERVIPESRRRGLFRTHCTGRTLRDHLGLPRPSGQA' A
#
# COMPACT_ATOMS: atom_id res chain seq x y z
N MET A 1 34.05 10.41 61.10
CA MET A 1 33.12 9.28 61.33
C MET A 1 32.07 9.34 60.23
N ASN A 2 32.21 8.48 59.22
CA ASN A 2 31.66 8.69 57.88
C ASN A 2 30.57 7.64 57.65
N HIS A 3 29.32 8.05 57.49
CA HIS A 3 28.18 7.15 57.31
C HIS A 3 27.27 7.68 56.20
N THR A 4 27.79 7.67 54.97
CA THR A 4 27.04 7.99 53.75
C THR A 4 27.42 7.03 52.62
N SER A 5 27.25 5.73 52.85
CA SER A 5 27.44 4.72 51.81
C SER A 5 26.43 3.57 51.94
N ARG A 6 25.15 3.85 51.73
CA ARG A 6 24.15 2.77 51.56
C ARG A 6 22.85 3.25 50.90
N THR A 7 22.87 3.57 49.61
CA THR A 7 21.64 3.54 48.74
C THR A 7 21.93 3.66 47.23
N GLN A 8 23.18 3.74 46.78
CA GLN A 8 23.50 3.81 45.36
C GLN A 8 23.76 2.42 44.78
N GLY A 9 22.71 1.67 44.38
CA GLY A 9 22.97 0.37 43.76
C GLY A 9 21.80 -0.46 43.23
N ALA A 10 20.55 -0.02 43.29
CA ALA A 10 19.41 -0.88 42.94
C ALA A 10 18.27 -0.17 42.20
N ARG A 11 18.58 0.77 41.29
CA ARG A 11 17.56 1.47 40.48
C ARG A 11 17.90 1.57 38.98
N SER A 12 18.64 0.62 38.45
CA SER A 12 18.89 0.55 37.00
C SER A 12 18.76 -0.88 36.50
N ALA A 13 17.54 -1.37 36.50
CA ALA A 13 17.21 -2.57 35.77
C ALA A 13 15.81 -2.41 35.19
N ILE A 14 15.71 -2.66 33.88
CA ILE A 14 14.48 -2.79 33.09
C ILE A 14 13.92 -1.46 32.54
N ARG A 15 14.70 -0.85 31.64
CA ARG A 15 14.17 -0.17 30.45
C ARG A 15 14.43 -1.05 29.21
N ARG A 16 13.98 -2.31 29.24
CA ARG A 16 14.12 -3.21 28.08
C ARG A 16 12.94 -3.00 27.12
N SER A 17 13.18 -2.09 26.17
CA SER A 17 12.98 -2.34 24.73
C SER A 17 11.58 -2.74 24.23
N THR A 18 10.63 -1.80 24.21
CA THR A 18 9.42 -1.92 23.37
C THR A 18 9.66 -1.48 21.91
N ALA A 19 10.78 -0.83 21.62
CA ALA A 19 11.03 -0.12 20.36
C ALA A 19 11.37 -1.04 19.16
N VAL A 20 11.74 -2.30 19.40
CA VAL A 20 12.26 -3.17 18.32
C VAL A 20 11.14 -3.84 17.49
N ARG A 21 9.88 -3.88 17.97
CA ARG A 21 8.79 -4.59 17.27
C ARG A 21 8.13 -3.83 16.11
N LEU A 22 8.34 -2.52 15.97
CA LEU A 22 7.66 -1.73 14.93
C LEU A 22 8.39 -1.73 13.58
N ALA A 23 9.68 -2.06 13.53
CA ALA A 23 10.47 -1.96 12.30
C ALA A 23 10.26 -3.14 11.31
N ALA A 24 9.84 -4.32 11.78
CA ALA A 24 9.74 -5.51 10.95
C ALA A 24 8.52 -5.51 9.99
N THR A 25 7.46 -4.78 10.31
CA THR A 25 6.24 -4.73 9.49
C THR A 25 6.40 -3.85 8.23
N ALA A 26 7.29 -2.87 8.26
CA ALA A 26 7.44 -1.88 7.19
C ALA A 26 8.08 -2.45 5.91
N VAL A 27 8.85 -3.54 5.99
CA VAL A 27 9.55 -4.14 4.83
C VAL A 27 8.60 -4.87 3.88
N LEU A 28 7.45 -5.35 4.36
CA LEU A 28 6.45 -6.03 3.54
C LEU A 28 5.48 -5.08 2.83
N ALA A 29 5.41 -3.82 3.26
CA ALA A 29 4.66 -2.77 2.58
C ALA A 29 5.61 -2.05 1.62
N GLY A 30 5.77 -2.58 0.40
CA GLY A 30 6.37 -1.81 -0.70
C GLY A 30 5.70 -0.44 -0.85
N PRO A 31 6.31 0.52 -1.57
CA PRO A 31 5.73 1.85 -1.72
C PRO A 31 4.28 1.70 -2.18
N ALA A 32 3.36 2.27 -1.42
CA ALA A 32 1.94 2.22 -1.73
C ALA A 32 1.73 2.99 -3.03
N VAL A 33 1.77 2.28 -4.16
CA VAL A 33 1.38 2.84 -5.45
C VAL A 33 -0.13 3.00 -5.41
N THR A 34 -0.57 4.25 -5.53
CA THR A 34 -1.99 4.55 -5.55
C THR A 34 -2.54 4.43 -6.96
N VAL A 35 -3.87 4.41 -7.07
CA VAL A 35 -4.54 4.49 -8.38
C VAL A 35 -4.17 5.79 -9.10
N CYS A 36 -4.01 6.89 -8.37
CA CYS A 36 -3.57 8.16 -8.95
C CYS A 36 -2.18 8.05 -9.58
N ASP A 37 -1.22 7.43 -8.88
CA ASP A 37 0.14 7.23 -9.40
C ASP A 37 0.13 6.41 -10.71
N PHE A 38 -0.77 5.44 -10.82
CA PHE A 38 -0.94 4.63 -12.02
C PHE A 38 -1.59 5.43 -13.16
N ASP A 39 -2.66 6.16 -12.86
CA ASP A 39 -3.42 6.95 -13.83
C ASP A 39 -2.58 8.08 -14.44
N GLU A 40 -1.69 8.69 -13.66
CA GLU A 40 -0.83 9.78 -14.13
C GLU A 40 0.34 9.32 -14.99
N ARG A 41 0.81 8.07 -14.80
CA ARG A 41 2.07 7.60 -15.39
C ARG A 41 1.88 6.52 -16.44
N VAL A 42 1.04 5.53 -16.15
CA VAL A 42 0.90 4.32 -16.98
C VAL A 42 -0.15 4.50 -18.07
N ILE A 43 -1.31 5.06 -17.72
CA ILE A 43 -2.40 5.26 -18.67
C ILE A 43 -1.99 6.15 -19.87
N PRO A 44 -1.30 7.29 -19.68
CA PRO A 44 -0.92 8.16 -20.81
C PRO A 44 0.02 7.46 -21.79
N GLU A 45 1.04 6.77 -21.29
CA GLU A 45 1.98 6.04 -22.13
C GLU A 45 1.30 4.85 -22.85
N SER A 46 0.36 4.18 -22.17
CA SER A 46 -0.42 3.09 -22.78
C SER A 46 -1.31 3.58 -23.92
N ARG A 47 -1.91 4.77 -23.80
CA ARG A 47 -2.65 5.42 -24.88
C ARG A 47 -1.74 5.88 -26.02
N ARG A 48 -0.58 6.48 -25.71
CA ARG A 48 0.42 6.89 -26.71
C ARG A 48 0.86 5.71 -27.59
N ARG A 49 0.97 4.52 -27.01
CA ARG A 49 1.33 3.28 -27.73
C ARG A 49 0.15 2.59 -28.42
N GLY A 50 -1.06 3.12 -28.29
CA GLY A 50 -2.26 2.52 -28.89
C GLY A 50 -2.74 1.23 -28.20
N LEU A 51 -2.27 0.94 -26.98
CA LEU A 51 -2.68 -0.25 -26.22
C LEU A 51 -3.99 -0.03 -25.46
N PHE A 52 -4.36 1.24 -25.24
CA PHE A 52 -5.55 1.62 -24.51
C PHE A 52 -6.41 2.60 -25.30
N ARG A 53 -7.73 2.54 -25.08
CA ARG A 53 -8.69 3.48 -25.66
C ARG A 53 -8.55 4.87 -25.02
N THR A 54 -8.83 5.91 -25.80
CA THR A 54 -8.89 7.31 -25.33
C THR A 54 -10.23 7.65 -24.69
N HIS A 55 -11.31 7.00 -25.14
CA HIS A 55 -12.66 7.16 -24.60
C HIS A 55 -13.37 5.81 -24.45
N CYS A 56 -14.23 5.71 -23.43
CA CYS A 56 -15.14 4.58 -23.25
C CYS A 56 -16.25 4.64 -24.30
N THR A 57 -16.38 3.61 -25.12
CA THR A 57 -17.36 3.54 -26.21
C THR A 57 -18.52 2.60 -25.86
N GLY A 58 -19.75 2.98 -26.18
CA GLY A 58 -20.96 2.21 -25.85
C GLY A 58 -21.64 2.73 -24.59
N ARG A 59 -22.75 2.07 -24.21
CA ARG A 59 -23.58 2.50 -23.06
C ARG A 59 -23.59 1.48 -21.92
N THR A 60 -23.06 0.29 -22.18
CA THR A 60 -23.05 -0.81 -21.23
C THR A 60 -21.64 -1.31 -21.02
N LEU A 61 -21.39 -1.90 -19.85
CA LEU A 61 -20.13 -2.59 -19.57
C LEU A 61 -19.81 -3.65 -20.64
N ARG A 62 -20.85 -4.34 -21.12
CA ARG A 62 -20.73 -5.32 -22.21
C ARG A 62 -20.15 -4.70 -23.48
N ASP A 63 -20.60 -3.51 -23.85
CA ASP A 63 -20.08 -2.78 -25.02
C ASP A 63 -18.61 -2.39 -24.82
N HIS A 64 -18.24 -1.91 -23.63
CA HIS A 64 -16.87 -1.51 -23.32
C HIS A 64 -15.89 -2.69 -23.35
N LEU A 65 -16.34 -3.87 -22.93
CA LEU A 65 -15.54 -5.10 -22.90
C LEU A 65 -15.59 -5.89 -24.22
N GLY A 66 -16.41 -5.49 -25.19
CA GLY A 66 -16.57 -6.23 -26.46
C GLY A 66 -17.23 -7.58 -26.30
N LEU A 67 -18.06 -7.75 -25.27
CA LEU A 67 -18.67 -9.03 -24.93
C LEU A 67 -19.96 -9.24 -25.76
N PRO A 68 -20.23 -10.45 -26.28
CA PRO A 68 -21.47 -10.73 -27.00
C PRO A 68 -22.69 -10.66 -26.07
N ARG A 69 -23.86 -10.38 -26.66
CA ARG A 69 -25.13 -10.49 -25.91
C ARG A 69 -25.45 -11.96 -25.68
N PRO A 70 -25.83 -12.36 -24.45
CA PRO A 70 -26.26 -13.73 -24.19
C PRO A 70 -27.53 -14.00 -25.00
N SER A 71 -27.64 -15.20 -25.58
CA SER A 71 -28.91 -15.73 -26.03
C SER A 71 -29.79 -15.85 -24.80
N GLY A 72 -30.81 -15.01 -24.68
CA GLY A 72 -31.71 -15.04 -23.52
C GLY A 72 -32.21 -16.45 -23.25
N GLN A 73 -32.50 -16.76 -21.98
CA GLN A 73 -33.32 -17.94 -21.68
C GLN A 73 -34.72 -17.63 -22.21
N ALA A 74 -35.19 -18.45 -23.16
CA ALA A 74 -36.58 -18.41 -23.63
C ALA A 74 -37.52 -18.90 -22.53
#